data_AF-A0A1G6VSA9-F1
#
_entry.id   AF-A0A1G6VSA9-F1
#
_cell.length_a   1.000
_cell.length_b   1.000
_cell.length_c   1.000
_cell.angle_alpha   90.00
_cell.angle_beta   90.00
_cell.angle_gamma   90.00
#
_symmetry.space_group_name_H-M   'P 1'
#
loop_
_entity.id
_entity.type
_entity.pdbx_description
1 polymer ?
#
loop_
_entity_poly.entity_id
_entity_poly.type
_entity_poly.pdbx_seq_one_letter_code
_entity_poly.pdbx_strand_id
1 'polypeptide(L)'
;MGRLRNLAQTFHEFATTHVEEPDVPAAPDGADGYAKSTKIALLLLKEEVNKPLRQFEDYLNEMPGILAVFGLEKSPDYTSFSVWDGEFPMKELRR
;
A
#
# COMPACT_ATOMS: atom_id res chain seq x y z
N MET A 1 -14.69 -10.91 -7.04
CA MET A 1 -13.31 -10.44 -6.75
C MET A 1 -12.90 -9.16 -7.50
N GLY A 2 -13.74 -8.52 -8.33
CA GLY A 2 -13.31 -7.34 -9.11
C GLY A 2 -13.23 -6.00 -8.34
N ARG A 3 -14.05 -5.82 -7.29
CA ARG A 3 -14.18 -4.52 -6.60
C ARG A 3 -12.92 -4.08 -5.85
N LEU A 4 -12.31 -5.00 -5.09
CA LEU A 4 -11.08 -4.73 -4.34
C LEU A 4 -9.88 -4.46 -5.25
N ARG A 5 -9.79 -5.17 -6.38
CA ARG A 5 -8.73 -4.93 -7.36
C ARG A 5 -8.87 -3.54 -8.01
N ASN A 6 -10.08 -3.13 -8.34
CA ASN A 6 -10.33 -1.78 -8.85
C ASN A 6 -9.97 -0.72 -7.80
N LEU A 7 -10.34 -0.91 -6.53
CA LEU A 7 -9.94 -0.01 -5.45
C LEU A 7 -8.42 0.08 -5.28
N ALA A 8 -7.72 -1.06 -5.30
CA ALA A 8 -6.26 -1.08 -5.24
C ALA A 8 -5.63 -0.33 -6.41
N GLN A 9 -6.17 -0.45 -7.63
CA GLN A 9 -5.71 0.30 -8.80
C GLN A 9 -5.97 1.81 -8.63
N THR A 10 -7.17 2.20 -8.21
CA THR A 10 -7.50 3.60 -7.96
C THR A 10 -6.60 4.23 -6.90
N PHE A 11 -6.30 3.51 -5.81
CA PHE A 11 -5.39 4.01 -4.78
C PHE A 11 -3.94 4.05 -5.25
N HIS A 12 -3.50 3.10 -6.07
CA HIS A 12 -2.18 3.14 -6.69
C HIS A 12 -2.04 4.37 -7.59
N GLU A 13 -2.99 4.61 -8.50
CA GLU A 13 -3.00 5.78 -9.38
C GLU A 13 -3.10 7.10 -8.59
N PHE A 14 -3.94 7.13 -7.54
CA PHE A 14 -4.06 8.28 -6.66
C PHE A 14 -2.74 8.58 -5.94
N ALA A 15 -2.09 7.56 -5.38
CA ALA A 15 -0.85 7.75 -4.64
C ALA A 15 0.33 8.11 -5.56
N THR A 16 0.39 7.54 -6.77
CA THR A 16 1.39 7.91 -7.80
C THR A 16 1.16 9.31 -8.35
N THR A 17 -0.08 9.80 -8.38
CA THR A 17 -0.38 11.19 -8.75
C THR A 17 -0.09 12.16 -7.61
N HIS A 18 -0.37 11.74 -6.38
CA HIS A 18 -0.20 12.56 -5.18
C HIS A 18 1.27 12.69 -4.75
N VAL A 19 2.06 11.65 -5.01
CA VAL A 19 3.50 11.60 -4.82
C VAL A 19 4.10 11.62 -6.21
N GLU A 20 4.52 12.78 -6.72
CA GLU A 20 5.21 12.95 -8.02
C GLU A 20 6.57 12.19 -8.04
N GLU A 21 6.54 10.87 -7.94
CA GLU A 21 7.68 9.95 -8.02
C GLU A 21 7.38 8.92 -9.13
N PRO A 22 7.64 9.27 -10.41
CA PRO A 22 7.13 8.50 -11.54
C PRO A 22 7.89 7.19 -11.84
N ASP A 23 8.99 6.86 -11.14
CA ASP A 23 9.89 5.77 -11.58
C ASP A 23 10.50 4.93 -10.44
N VAL A 24 9.95 4.99 -9.22
CA VAL A 24 10.47 4.16 -8.11
C VAL A 24 9.78 2.79 -8.13
N PRO A 25 10.53 1.68 -8.19
CA PRO A 25 9.94 0.35 -8.14
C PRO A 25 9.16 0.19 -6.83
N ALA A 26 7.94 -0.33 -6.95
CA ALA A 26 7.04 -0.45 -5.82
C ALA A 26 7.55 -1.45 -4.75
N ALA A 27 8.36 -2.41 -5.17
CA ALA A 27 9.13 -3.31 -4.32
C ALA A 27 10.58 -2.80 -4.15
N PRO A 28 11.20 -2.98 -2.98
CA PRO A 28 12.56 -2.51 -2.72
C PRO A 28 13.59 -3.34 -3.49
N ASP A 29 14.30 -2.72 -4.43
CA ASP A 29 15.58 -3.24 -4.92
C ASP A 29 16.69 -2.66 -4.00
N GLY A 30 16.86 -3.26 -2.82
CA GLY A 30 17.81 -2.79 -1.82
C GLY A 30 17.25 -1.74 -0.84
N ALA A 31 18.11 -1.34 0.11
CA ALA A 31 17.83 -0.75 1.44
C ALA A 31 16.88 0.48 1.55
N ASP A 32 16.32 1.01 0.47
CA ASP A 32 15.53 2.26 0.45
C ASP A 32 14.03 2.10 0.74
N GLY A 33 13.55 0.86 0.92
CA GLY A 33 12.18 0.61 1.31
C GLY A 33 11.16 0.96 0.21
N TYR A 34 9.92 0.54 0.44
CA TYR A 34 8.83 0.65 -0.53
C TYR A 34 8.65 2.08 -1.07
N ALA A 35 8.28 2.22 -2.34
CA ALA A 35 7.92 3.50 -2.93
C ALA A 35 6.86 4.20 -2.06
N LYS A 36 7.01 5.51 -1.87
CA LYS A 36 6.12 6.30 -1.02
C LYS A 36 4.66 6.26 -1.50
N SER A 37 4.44 6.21 -2.81
CA SER A 37 3.13 5.96 -3.43
C SER A 37 2.55 4.61 -2.99
N THR A 38 3.32 3.53 -3.03
CA THR A 38 2.91 2.19 -2.57
C THR A 38 2.55 2.16 -1.08
N LYS A 39 3.36 2.83 -0.24
CA LYS A 39 3.09 2.95 1.22
C LYS A 39 1.72 3.60 1.45
N ILE A 40 1.46 4.73 0.81
CA ILE A 40 0.21 5.48 0.93
C ILE A 40 -0.98 4.68 0.41
N ALA A 41 -0.85 4.04 -0.76
CA ALA A 41 -1.94 3.29 -1.36
C ALA A 41 -2.36 2.07 -0.53
N LEU A 42 -1.38 1.36 0.06
CA LEU A 42 -1.66 0.23 0.95
C LEU A 42 -2.30 0.68 2.26
N LEU A 43 -1.88 1.82 2.82
CA LEU A 43 -2.50 2.43 3.99
C LEU A 43 -3.97 2.82 3.70
N LEU A 44 -4.25 3.43 2.55
CA LEU A 44 -5.63 3.73 2.14
C LEU A 44 -6.49 2.47 1.99
N LEU A 45 -5.92 1.41 1.40
CA LEU A 45 -6.60 0.13 1.28
C LEU A 45 -6.88 -0.50 2.66
N LYS A 46 -5.95 -0.39 3.61
CA LYS A 46 -6.13 -0.84 5.00
C LYS A 46 -7.29 -0.11 5.68
N GLU A 47 -7.46 1.19 5.46
CA GLU A 47 -8.60 1.96 5.99
C GLU A 47 -9.93 1.51 5.38
N GLU A 48 -9.98 1.28 4.07
CA GLU A 48 -11.19 0.78 3.42
C GLU A 48 -11.58 -0.62 3.89
N VAL A 49 -10.58 -1.48 4.10
CA VAL A 49 -10.78 -2.83 4.64
C VAL A 49 -11.07 -2.77 6.16
N ASN A 50 -10.71 -1.66 6.81
CA ASN A 50 -10.86 -1.38 8.24
C ASN A 50 -10.42 -2.55 9.13
N LYS A 51 -9.23 -3.10 8.84
CA LYS A 51 -8.63 -4.21 9.58
C LYS A 51 -7.39 -3.77 10.35
N PRO A 52 -7.09 -4.41 11.49
CA PRO A 52 -5.81 -4.20 12.15
C PRO A 52 -4.66 -4.65 11.23
N LEU A 53 -3.51 -3.97 11.33
CA LEU A 53 -2.35 -4.18 10.44
C LEU A 53 -1.96 -5.65 10.28
N ARG A 54 -1.95 -6.40 11.38
CA ARG A 54 -1.62 -7.83 11.37
C ARG A 54 -2.61 -8.69 10.57
N GLN A 55 -3.90 -8.36 10.60
CA GLN A 55 -4.90 -9.04 9.76
C GLN A 55 -4.88 -8.53 8.32
N PHE A 56 -4.46 -7.28 8.10
CA PHE A 56 -4.30 -6.72 6.76
C PHE A 56 -3.12 -7.35 6.02
N GLU A 57 -2.01 -7.59 6.71
CA GLU A 57 -0.87 -8.34 6.18
C GLU A 57 -1.29 -9.74 5.71
N ASP A 58 -1.95 -10.51 6.59
CA ASP A 58 -2.45 -11.85 6.27
C ASP A 58 -3.42 -11.82 5.08
N TYR A 59 -4.35 -10.86 5.09
CA TYR A 59 -5.30 -10.64 4.00
C TYR A 59 -4.64 -10.33 2.65
N LEU A 60 -3.55 -9.55 2.65
CA LEU A 60 -2.78 -9.27 1.43
C LEU A 60 -2.05 -10.52 0.92
N ASN A 61 -1.49 -11.33 1.83
CA ASN A 61 -0.85 -12.59 1.46
C ASN A 61 -1.84 -13.62 0.89
N GLU A 62 -3.08 -13.64 1.39
CA GLU A 62 -4.16 -14.45 0.82
C GLU A 62 -4.63 -13.94 -0.56
N MET A 63 -4.29 -12.69 -0.92
CA MET A 63 -4.73 -12.03 -2.16
C MET A 63 -3.56 -11.50 -2.99
N PRO A 64 -2.78 -12.39 -3.64
CA PRO A 64 -1.65 -11.99 -4.49
C PRO A 64 -2.09 -11.10 -5.67
N GLY A 65 -3.36 -11.18 -6.09
CA GLY A 65 -3.90 -10.29 -7.13
C GLY A 65 -3.97 -8.81 -6.73
N ILE A 66 -4.01 -8.50 -5.43
CA ILE A 66 -3.92 -7.13 -4.92
C ILE A 66 -2.46 -6.70 -4.88
N LEU A 67 -1.56 -7.56 -4.38
CA LEU A 67 -0.12 -7.29 -4.35
C LEU A 67 0.44 -7.03 -5.75
N ALA A 68 -0.01 -7.80 -6.75
CA ALA A 68 0.37 -7.62 -8.14
C ALA A 68 -0.04 -6.24 -8.73
N VAL A 69 -1.11 -5.61 -8.24
CA VAL A 69 -1.48 -4.24 -8.65
C VAL A 69 -0.41 -3.24 -8.19
N PHE A 70 0.15 -3.49 -7.02
CA PHE A 70 1.24 -2.69 -6.47
C PHE A 70 2.61 -3.19 -6.92
N GLY A 71 2.72 -4.12 -7.87
CA GLY A 71 4.01 -4.70 -8.27
C GLY A 71 4.76 -5.40 -7.14
N LEU A 72 4.06 -5.86 -6.11
CA LEU A 72 4.63 -6.55 -4.95
C LEU A 72 4.49 -8.06 -5.12
N GLU A 73 5.54 -8.80 -4.79
CA GLU A 73 5.48 -10.27 -4.72
C GLU A 73 4.99 -10.77 -3.35
N LYS A 74 5.18 -9.98 -2.29
CA LYS A 74 4.78 -10.29 -0.91
C LYS A 74 4.24 -9.06 -0.20
N SER A 75 3.41 -9.30 0.81
CA SER A 75 2.97 -8.20 1.68
C SER A 75 4.15 -7.62 2.45
N PRO A 76 4.15 -6.31 2.73
CA PRO A 76 5.04 -5.73 3.72
C PRO A 76 4.78 -6.35 5.09
N ASP A 77 5.85 -6.52 5.88
CA ASP A 77 5.71 -6.95 7.27
C ASP A 77 4.92 -5.92 8.09
N TYR A 78 4.21 -6.40 9.12
CA TYR A 78 3.57 -5.58 10.14
C TYR A 78 4.45 -4.43 10.65
N THR A 79 5.76 -4.67 10.83
CA THR A 79 6.72 -3.65 11.28
C THR A 79 6.84 -2.49 10.28
N SER A 80 6.88 -2.79 8.98
CA SER A 80 6.89 -1.77 7.93
C SER A 80 5.60 -0.96 7.95
N PHE A 81 4.46 -1.62 8.08
CA PHE A 81 3.18 -0.93 8.20
C PHE A 81 3.08 -0.02 9.43
N SER A 82 3.58 -0.47 10.59
CA SER A 82 3.59 0.34 11.81
C SER A 82 4.48 1.58 11.69
N VAL A 83 5.59 1.48 10.95
CA VAL A 83 6.42 2.66 10.63
C VAL A 83 5.64 3.63 9.76
N TRP A 84 4.97 3.15 8.70
CA TRP A 84 4.23 4.02 7.79
C TRP A 84 3.00 4.67 8.41
N ASP A 85 2.29 3.96 9.29
CA ASP A 85 1.14 4.49 10.04
C ASP A 85 1.56 5.68 10.94
N GLY A 86 2.81 5.67 11.41
CA GLY A 86 3.43 6.78 12.16
C GLY A 86 4.02 7.89 11.27
N GLU A 87 4.60 7.55 10.12
CA GLU A 87 5.17 8.52 9.17
C GLU A 87 4.11 9.29 8.36
N PHE A 88 3.02 8.60 7.98
CA PHE A 88 1.92 9.14 7.20
C PHE A 88 0.64 9.09 8.02
N PRO A 89 0.40 10.07 8.91
CA PRO A 89 -0.86 10.15 9.61
C PRO A 89 -1.97 10.32 8.56
N MET A 90 -2.80 9.30 8.38
CA MET A 90 -3.88 9.23 7.37
C MET A 90 -4.83 10.43 7.37
N LYS A 91 -4.87 11.19 8.48
CA LYS A 91 -5.58 12.48 8.56
C LYS A 91 -5.09 13.49 7.52
N GLU A 92 -3.82 13.48 7.14
CA GLU A 92 -3.27 14.41 6.15
C GLU A 92 -3.61 14.03 4.71
N LEU A 93 -3.80 12.74 4.43
CA LEU A 93 -4.11 12.20 3.10
C LEU A 93 -5.61 12.32 2.73
N ARG A 94 -6.47 12.69 3.67
CA ARG A 94 -7.93 12.84 3.49
C ARG A 94 -8.39 14.26 3.12
N ARG A 95 -7.46 15.18 2.83
CA ARG A 95 -7.77 16.61 2.66
C ARG A 95 -8.22 16.98 1.25
#